data_AF-A0A816BW35-F1
#
_entry.id   AF-A0A816BW35-F1
#
_cell.length_a   1.000
_cell.length_b   1.000
_cell.length_c   1.000
_cell.angle_alpha   90.00
_cell.angle_beta   90.00
_cell.angle_gamma   90.00
#
_symmetry.space_group_name_H-M   'P 1'
#
loop_
_entity.id
_entity.type
_entity.pdbx_description
1 polymer ?
#
loop_
_entity_poly.entity_id
_entity_poly.type
_entity_poly.pdbx_seq_one_letter_code
_entity_poly.pdbx_strand_id
1 'polypeptide(L)'
;MIVKKSLPEDDNDEQIIIICFHPNNQIEDMKKQLNQMNNHVVFHTELESCISFIQSIKHEKSFLIIFDSYVCELVSHIDIFQQVHSIFIFYTKPEDFKYLFHEQLNIIGVYHRLDFFYSALEEQINLIAKQFFQWTFYDQTNFSKRDL
;
A
#
# COMPACT_ATOMS: atom_id res chain seq x y z
N MET A 1 34.32 24.92 -19.64
CA MET A 1 33.69 24.79 -18.31
C MET A 1 32.25 24.38 -18.55
N ILE A 2 31.95 23.08 -18.46
CA ILE A 2 30.61 22.56 -18.76
C ILE A 2 29.79 22.70 -17.47
N VAL A 3 28.79 23.57 -17.51
CA VAL A 3 27.79 23.67 -16.44
C VAL A 3 27.01 22.36 -16.45
N LYS A 4 27.21 21.51 -15.44
CA LYS A 4 26.30 20.41 -15.15
C LYS A 4 24.97 21.06 -14.80
N LYS A 5 24.04 21.05 -15.75
CA LYS A 5 22.63 21.36 -15.51
C LYS A 5 22.14 20.26 -14.57
N SER A 6 21.98 20.58 -13.30
CA SER A 6 21.26 19.74 -12.35
C SER A 6 19.87 19.51 -12.94
N LEU A 7 19.54 18.24 -13.19
CA LEU A 7 18.17 17.83 -13.47
C LEU A 7 17.29 18.28 -12.29
N PRO A 8 16.05 18.71 -12.53
CA PRO A 8 15.14 18.99 -11.44
C PRO A 8 14.92 17.69 -10.65
N GLU A 9 15.10 17.76 -9.34
CA GLU A 9 14.56 16.79 -8.38
C GLU A 9 13.04 16.91 -8.48
N ASP A 10 12.45 16.21 -9.45
CA ASP A 10 11.01 16.00 -9.51
C ASP A 10 10.72 14.81 -8.59
N ASP A 11 10.75 15.10 -7.29
CA ASP A 11 10.53 14.18 -6.18
C ASP A 11 9.02 13.90 -6.04
N ASN A 12 8.39 13.52 -7.15
CA ASN A 12 6.98 13.17 -7.23
C ASN A 12 6.84 11.76 -7.81
N ASP A 13 7.67 10.82 -7.34
CA ASP A 13 7.30 9.42 -7.37
C ASP A 13 6.00 9.30 -6.55
N GLU A 14 4.92 8.75 -7.11
CA GLU A 14 3.72 8.42 -6.33
C GLU A 14 4.12 7.52 -5.15
N GLN A 15 4.32 8.12 -3.98
CA GLN A 15 4.79 7.44 -2.79
C GLN A 15 3.63 6.65 -2.19
N ILE A 16 3.63 5.34 -2.43
CA ILE A 16 2.65 4.43 -1.83
C ILE A 16 2.84 4.46 -0.31
N ILE A 17 1.80 4.79 0.44
CA ILE A 17 1.80 4.70 1.90
C ILE A 17 1.42 3.29 2.31
N ILE A 18 2.32 2.57 2.99
CA ILE A 18 2.01 1.27 3.58
C ILE A 18 1.51 1.47 5.00
N ILE A 19 0.26 1.11 5.24
CA ILE A 19 -0.40 1.15 6.54
C ILE A 19 -0.42 -0.26 7.08
N CYS A 20 0.25 -0.50 8.21
CA CYS A 20 0.28 -1.78 8.88
C CYS A 20 -0.56 -1.70 10.16
N PHE A 21 -1.72 -2.36 10.15
CA PHE A 21 -2.54 -2.52 11.34
C PHE A 21 -2.24 -3.86 12.00
N HIS A 22 -1.55 -3.81 13.14
CA HIS A 22 -1.17 -4.97 13.92
C HIS A 22 -1.32 -4.65 15.42
N PRO A 23 -2.41 -5.09 16.07
CA PRO A 23 -2.71 -4.70 17.46
C PRO A 23 -1.77 -5.29 18.51
N ASN A 24 -0.99 -6.32 18.17
CA ASN A 24 0.09 -6.80 19.02
C ASN A 24 1.42 -6.09 18.67
N ASN A 25 2.16 -5.64 19.68
CA ASN A 25 3.41 -4.88 19.53
C ASN A 25 4.63 -5.71 19.11
N GLN A 26 4.48 -7.03 18.92
CA GLN A 26 5.58 -7.94 18.52
C GLN A 26 5.83 -7.91 17.01
N ILE A 27 6.19 -6.75 16.47
CA ILE A 27 6.29 -6.51 15.02
C ILE A 27 7.66 -5.96 14.59
N GLU A 28 8.70 -6.06 15.41
CA GLU A 28 9.99 -5.44 15.09
C GLU A 28 10.65 -5.98 13.82
N ASP A 29 10.66 -7.31 13.63
CA ASP A 29 11.19 -7.91 12.41
C ASP A 29 10.38 -7.49 11.17
N MET A 30 9.07 -7.38 11.33
CA MET A 30 8.17 -6.95 10.28
C MET A 30 8.33 -5.47 9.93
N LYS A 31 8.45 -4.61 10.93
CA LYS A 31 8.78 -3.19 10.76
C LYS A 31 10.06 -3.06 9.94
N LYS A 32 11.08 -3.82 10.29
CA LYS A 32 12.36 -3.80 9.58
C LYS A 32 12.18 -4.22 8.12
N GLN A 33 11.45 -5.31 7.83
CA GLN A 33 11.22 -5.77 6.46
C GLN A 33 10.40 -4.76 5.65
N LEU A 34 9.31 -4.23 6.21
CA LEU A 34 8.46 -3.26 5.50
C LEU A 34 9.21 -1.94 5.21
N ASN A 35 9.99 -1.44 6.17
CA ASN A 35 10.82 -0.25 5.98
C ASN A 35 11.96 -0.46 4.97
N GLN A 36 12.34 -1.71 4.69
CA GLN A 36 13.29 -2.02 3.61
C GLN A 36 12.61 -2.00 2.24
N MET A 37 11.31 -2.29 2.18
CA MET A 37 10.52 -2.34 0.94
C MET A 37 9.99 -0.96 0.54
N ASN A 38 9.66 -0.10 1.50
CA ASN A 38 9.09 1.21 1.26
C ASN A 38 9.50 2.19 2.37
N ASN A 39 9.76 3.44 2.02
CA ASN A 39 10.15 4.50 2.95
C ASN A 39 8.97 5.09 3.73
N HIS A 40 7.74 4.84 3.29
CA HIS A 40 6.51 5.41 3.86
C HIS A 40 5.65 4.32 4.49
N VAL A 41 6.11 3.80 5.63
CA VAL A 41 5.39 2.79 6.39
C VAL A 41 4.89 3.37 7.71
N VAL A 42 3.59 3.27 7.96
CA VAL A 42 2.92 3.73 9.17
C VAL A 42 2.32 2.53 9.91
N PHE A 43 2.60 2.43 11.20
CA PHE A 43 2.14 1.33 12.04
C PHE A 43 1.06 1.81 13.00
N HIS A 44 -0.05 1.08 13.05
CA HIS A 44 -1.12 1.29 14.01
C HIS A 44 -1.39 0.02 14.81
N THR A 45 -1.51 0.19 16.12
CA THR A 45 -1.90 -0.88 17.06
C THR A 45 -3.34 -0.71 17.51
N GLU A 46 -3.89 0.50 17.36
CA GLU A 46 -5.26 0.86 17.71
C GLU A 46 -6.10 1.10 16.45
N LEU A 47 -7.30 0.50 16.41
CA LEU A 47 -8.20 0.56 15.25
C LEU A 47 -8.60 2.01 14.91
N GLU A 48 -9.02 2.79 15.90
CA GLU A 48 -9.42 4.19 15.72
C GLU A 48 -8.29 5.06 15.17
N SER A 49 -7.07 4.81 15.61
CA SER A 49 -5.88 5.49 15.09
C SER A 49 -5.65 5.15 13.62
N CYS A 50 -5.78 3.86 13.25
CA CYS A 50 -5.67 3.41 11.86
C CYS A 50 -6.75 4.04 10.97
N ILE A 51 -8.01 4.02 11.43
CA ILE A 51 -9.16 4.60 10.70
C ILE A 51 -8.96 6.09 10.50
N SER A 52 -8.61 6.82 11.57
CA SER A 52 -8.39 8.27 11.51
C SER A 52 -7.26 8.62 10.54
N PHE A 53 -6.19 7.82 10.51
CA PHE A 53 -5.09 8.03 9.58
C PHE A 53 -5.52 7.80 8.13
N ILE A 54 -6.17 6.66 7.84
CA ILE A 54 -6.72 6.37 6.51
C ILE A 54 -7.58 7.54 6.03
N GLN A 55 -8.52 8.01 6.85
CA GLN A 55 -9.40 9.13 6.51
C GLN A 55 -8.67 10.46 6.26
N SER A 56 -7.44 10.63 6.76
CA SER A 56 -6.65 11.85 6.56
C SER A 56 -5.89 11.86 5.22
N ILE A 57 -5.63 10.70 4.62
CA ILE A 57 -4.82 10.55 3.40
C ILE A 57 -5.66 10.28 2.14
N LYS A 58 -6.84 10.90 2.01
CA LYS A 58 -7.87 10.56 0.99
C LYS A 58 -7.41 10.56 -0.47
N HIS A 59 -6.34 11.24 -0.80
CA HIS A 59 -5.83 11.38 -2.17
C HIS A 59 -4.56 10.56 -2.43
N GLU A 60 -4.02 9.92 -1.40
CA GLU A 60 -2.78 9.15 -1.50
C GLU A 60 -3.08 7.69 -1.82
N LYS A 61 -2.25 7.08 -2.67
CA LYS A 61 -2.30 5.64 -2.89
C LYS A 61 -1.78 4.94 -1.63
N SER A 62 -2.64 4.14 -1.00
CA SER A 62 -2.31 3.44 0.24
C SER A 62 -2.53 1.94 0.14
N PHE A 63 -1.61 1.19 0.74
CA PHE A 63 -1.72 -0.24 0.94
C PHE A 63 -2.01 -0.51 2.41
N LEU A 64 -3.07 -1.26 2.70
CA LEU A 64 -3.38 -1.66 4.06
C LEU A 64 -3.00 -3.12 4.26
N ILE A 65 -2.23 -3.37 5.32
CA ILE A 65 -1.89 -4.70 5.80
C ILE A 65 -2.64 -4.94 7.10
N ILE A 66 -3.42 -6.01 7.16
CA ILE A 66 -4.20 -6.41 8.33
C ILE A 66 -3.69 -7.76 8.83
N PHE A 67 -3.45 -7.85 10.13
CA PHE A 67 -3.02 -9.09 10.79
C PHE A 67 -4.15 -9.73 11.61
N ASP A 68 -4.22 -11.05 11.53
CA ASP A 68 -5.05 -11.93 12.36
C ASP A 68 -6.54 -11.54 12.40
N SER A 69 -7.22 -11.80 13.52
CA SER A 69 -8.69 -11.87 13.68
C SER A 69 -9.43 -10.54 13.56
N TYR A 70 -8.74 -9.44 13.28
CA TYR A 70 -9.33 -8.10 13.28
C TYR A 70 -10.00 -7.74 11.96
N VAL A 71 -9.87 -8.58 10.93
CA VAL A 71 -10.57 -8.34 9.67
C VAL A 71 -12.08 -8.24 9.88
N CYS A 72 -12.67 -9.03 10.78
CA CYS A 72 -14.11 -8.95 11.09
C CYS A 72 -14.50 -7.59 11.68
N GLU A 73 -13.66 -7.00 12.53
CA GLU A 73 -13.89 -5.67 13.12
C GLU A 73 -13.62 -4.54 12.13
N LEU A 74 -12.79 -4.79 11.12
CA LEU A 74 -12.52 -3.85 10.03
C LEU A 74 -13.67 -3.89 9.00
N VAL A 75 -14.27 -5.04 8.73
CA VAL A 75 -15.38 -5.14 7.75
C VAL A 75 -16.60 -4.30 8.14
N SER A 76 -16.84 -4.05 9.44
CA SER A 76 -17.90 -3.13 9.87
C SER A 76 -17.64 -1.66 9.49
N HIS A 77 -16.42 -1.33 9.05
CA HIS A 77 -15.97 -0.01 8.63
C HIS A 77 -15.65 0.06 7.12
N ILE A 78 -16.40 -0.71 6.30
CA ILE A 78 -16.15 -0.93 4.87
C ILE A 78 -15.97 0.35 4.04
N ASP A 79 -16.69 1.41 4.35
CA ASP A 79 -16.63 2.69 3.63
C ASP A 79 -15.23 3.33 3.72
N ILE A 80 -14.53 3.12 4.83
CA ILE A 80 -13.17 3.62 5.05
C ILE A 80 -12.15 2.82 4.23
N PHE A 81 -12.45 1.58 3.86
CA PHE A 81 -11.56 0.74 3.07
C PHE A 81 -11.72 0.93 1.57
N GLN A 82 -12.81 1.53 1.09
CA GLN A 82 -12.98 1.86 -0.32
C GLN A 82 -11.95 2.87 -0.84
N GLN A 83 -11.38 3.70 0.06
CA GLN A 83 -10.32 4.65 -0.28
C GLN A 83 -8.91 4.02 -0.23
N VAL A 84 -8.77 2.79 0.27
CA VAL A 84 -7.49 2.07 0.28
C VAL A 84 -7.31 1.43 -1.09
N HIS A 85 -6.13 1.62 -1.70
CA HIS A 85 -5.87 1.06 -3.03
C HIS A 85 -5.78 -0.46 -2.98
N SER A 86 -5.01 -1.04 -2.04
CA SER A 86 -4.82 -2.49 -1.96
C SER A 86 -4.85 -2.97 -0.52
N ILE A 87 -5.55 -4.07 -0.26
CA ILE A 87 -5.64 -4.68 1.06
C ILE A 87 -4.97 -6.04 1.04
N PHE A 88 -4.03 -6.24 1.96
CA PHE A 88 -3.36 -7.52 2.20
C PHE A 88 -3.72 -8.00 3.59
N ILE A 89 -4.06 -9.28 3.67
CA ILE A 89 -4.46 -9.87 4.93
C ILE A 89 -3.48 -10.98 5.25
N PHE A 90 -2.83 -10.89 6.39
CA PHE A 90 -2.03 -11.97 6.93
C PHE A 90 -2.81 -12.69 8.02
N TYR A 91 -3.15 -13.95 7.78
CA TYR A 91 -4.01 -14.73 8.64
C TYR A 91 -3.45 -16.14 8.85
N THR A 92 -3.15 -16.48 10.10
CA THR A 92 -2.51 -17.76 10.43
C THR A 92 -3.47 -18.96 10.50
N LYS A 93 -4.80 -18.72 10.54
CA LYS A 93 -5.84 -19.75 10.70
C LYS A 93 -6.91 -19.71 9.61
N PRO A 94 -6.60 -20.02 8.34
CA PRO A 94 -7.45 -19.76 7.18
C PRO A 94 -8.89 -20.31 7.21
N GLU A 95 -9.19 -21.26 8.09
CA GLU A 95 -10.50 -21.93 8.17
C GLU A 95 -11.66 -20.98 8.57
N ASP A 96 -11.35 -19.93 9.33
CA ASP A 96 -12.35 -18.94 9.80
C ASP A 96 -12.65 -17.84 8.76
N PHE A 97 -11.90 -17.80 7.65
CA PHE A 97 -11.88 -16.66 6.74
C PHE A 97 -12.91 -16.74 5.59
N LYS A 98 -13.69 -17.83 5.51
CA LYS A 98 -14.57 -18.14 4.37
C LYS A 98 -15.66 -17.10 4.06
N TYR A 99 -15.90 -16.13 4.94
CA TYR A 99 -17.04 -15.21 4.85
C TYR A 99 -16.67 -13.73 4.69
N LEU A 100 -15.38 -13.40 4.51
CA LEU A 100 -14.90 -12.00 4.48
C LEU A 100 -14.69 -11.42 3.08
N PHE A 101 -14.96 -12.19 2.02
CA PHE A 101 -14.89 -11.69 0.64
C PHE A 101 -16.10 -10.81 0.34
N HIS A 102 -16.00 -9.54 0.75
CA HIS A 102 -16.92 -8.51 0.30
C HIS A 102 -16.43 -7.98 -1.06
N GLU A 103 -17.26 -8.06 -2.09
CA GLU A 103 -16.92 -7.63 -3.47
C GLU A 103 -16.49 -6.15 -3.59
N GLN A 104 -16.73 -5.36 -2.53
CA GLN A 104 -16.45 -3.93 -2.48
C GLN A 104 -15.04 -3.61 -1.93
N LEU A 105 -14.32 -4.59 -1.38
CA LEU A 105 -12.98 -4.41 -0.85
C LEU A 105 -11.94 -4.85 -1.88
N ASN A 106 -10.92 -4.02 -2.12
CA ASN A 106 -9.82 -4.41 -3.01
C ASN A 106 -8.80 -5.29 -2.28
N ILE A 107 -9.22 -6.49 -1.88
CA ILE A 107 -8.39 -7.49 -1.22
C ILE A 107 -7.54 -8.18 -2.28
N ILE A 108 -6.23 -7.93 -2.24
CA ILE A 108 -5.27 -8.58 -3.14
C ILE A 108 -5.07 -10.05 -2.77
N GLY A 109 -5.06 -10.35 -1.47
CA GLY A 109 -4.94 -11.73 -1.03
C GLY A 109 -4.93 -11.91 0.48
N VAL A 110 -5.17 -13.16 0.88
CA VAL A 110 -5.07 -13.64 2.25
C VAL A 110 -3.90 -14.63 2.32
N TYR A 111 -2.94 -14.34 3.18
CA TYR A 111 -1.66 -15.05 3.24
C TYR A 111 -1.48 -15.69 4.61
N HIS A 112 -1.01 -16.93 4.65
CA HIS A 112 -0.71 -17.67 5.88
C HIS A 112 0.79 -17.91 6.06
N ARG A 113 1.60 -17.45 5.10
CA ARG A 113 3.07 -17.50 5.16
C ARG A 113 3.67 -16.16 4.77
N LEU A 114 4.66 -15.73 5.55
CA LEU A 114 5.25 -14.40 5.41
C LEU A 114 5.99 -14.24 4.08
N ASP A 115 6.63 -15.28 3.57
CA ASP A 115 7.35 -15.22 2.30
C ASP A 115 6.42 -14.91 1.12
N PHE A 116 5.28 -15.59 1.04
CA PHE A 116 4.27 -15.29 0.01
C PHE A 116 3.64 -13.90 0.19
N PHE A 117 3.39 -13.49 1.43
CA PHE A 117 2.89 -12.16 1.75
C PHE A 117 3.86 -11.07 1.27
N TYR A 118 5.14 -11.18 1.60
CA TYR A 118 6.15 -10.19 1.23
C TYR A 118 6.38 -10.15 -0.28
N SER A 119 6.44 -11.30 -0.95
CA SER A 119 6.57 -11.33 -2.41
C SER A 119 5.38 -10.66 -3.11
N ALA A 120 4.16 -10.90 -2.65
CA ALA A 120 2.97 -10.27 -3.23
C ALA A 120 2.93 -8.75 -2.98
N LEU A 121 3.34 -8.31 -1.78
CA LEU A 121 3.44 -6.89 -1.45
C LEU A 121 4.45 -6.19 -2.37
N GLU A 122 5.66 -6.76 -2.51
CA GLU A 122 6.71 -6.25 -3.38
C GLU A 122 6.26 -6.21 -4.86
N GLU A 123 5.56 -7.25 -5.33
CA GLU A 123 5.02 -7.28 -6.69
C GLU A 123 4.03 -6.13 -6.92
N GLN A 124 3.11 -5.87 -5.99
CA GLN A 124 2.13 -4.79 -6.11
C GLN A 124 2.77 -3.40 -6.05
N ILE A 125 3.76 -3.19 -5.19
CA ILE A 125 4.54 -1.94 -5.16
C ILE A 125 5.18 -1.70 -6.54
N ASN A 126 5.84 -2.74 -7.09
CA ASN A 126 6.50 -2.67 -8.39
C ASN A 126 5.52 -2.45 -9.55
N LEU A 127 4.31 -3.02 -9.49
CA LEU A 127 3.28 -2.82 -10.50
C LEU A 127 2.81 -1.37 -10.56
N ILE A 128 2.56 -0.74 -9.41
CA ILE A 128 2.15 0.66 -9.35
C ILE A 128 3.28 1.58 -9.83
N ALA A 129 4.51 1.34 -9.37
CA ALA A 129 5.67 2.08 -9.85
C ALA A 129 5.80 2.02 -11.38
N LYS A 130 5.63 0.83 -11.98
CA LYS A 130 5.66 0.66 -13.45
C LYS A 130 4.54 1.41 -14.16
N GLN A 131 3.31 1.41 -13.61
CA GLN A 131 2.19 2.16 -14.18
C GLN A 131 2.49 3.66 -14.20
N PHE A 132 3.04 4.18 -13.11
CA PHE A 132 3.48 5.57 -13.00
C PHE A 132 4.57 5.91 -14.05
N PHE A 133 5.61 5.08 -14.18
CA PHE A 133 6.65 5.28 -15.20
C PHE A 133 6.11 5.25 -16.64
N GLN A 134 5.12 4.41 -16.93
CA GLN A 134 4.49 4.37 -18.25
C GLN A 134 3.70 5.65 -18.55
N TRP A 135 2.98 6.20 -17.56
CA TRP A 135 2.21 7.42 -17.72
C TRP A 135 3.11 8.65 -17.91
N THR A 136 4.15 8.80 -17.06
CA THR A 136 5.12 9.89 -17.19
C THR A 136 5.80 9.90 -18.56
N PHE A 137 6.18 8.72 -19.07
CA PHE A 137 6.76 8.62 -20.42
C PHE A 137 5.75 8.97 -21.52
N TYR A 138 4.50 8.52 -21.39
CA TYR A 138 3.44 8.85 -22.35
C TYR A 138 3.19 10.37 -22.42
N ASP A 139 3.12 11.06 -21.29
CA ASP A 139 2.89 12.50 -21.26
C ASP A 139 4.05 13.29 -21.89
N GLN A 140 5.30 12.92 -21.59
CA GLN A 140 6.48 13.55 -22.21
C GLN A 140 6.48 13.42 -23.75
N THR A 141 6.09 12.25 -24.27
CA THR A 141 6.03 12.03 -25.72
C THR A 141 4.90 12.80 -26.41
N ASN A 142 3.82 13.13 -25.69
CA ASN A 142 2.70 13.90 -26.23
C ASN A 142 2.91 15.42 -26.16
N PHE A 143 3.59 15.93 -25.13
CA PHE A 143 4.04 17.33 -25.11
C PHE A 143 5.02 17.61 -26.25
N SER A 144 5.99 16.73 -26.47
CA SER A 144 7.00 16.90 -27.53
C SER A 144 6.42 16.87 -28.96
N LYS A 145 5.20 16.35 -29.15
CA LYS A 145 4.53 16.29 -30.46
C LYS A 145 3.59 17.45 -30.74
N ARG A 146 3.26 18.28 -29.74
CA ARG A 146 2.36 19.44 -29.91
C ARG A 146 3.09 20.74 -30.24
N ASP A 147 4.42 20.76 -30.10
CA ASP A 147 5.29 21.91 -30.40
C ASP A 147 5.96 21.85 -31.79
N LEU A 148 5.42 21.05 -32.73
CA LEU A 148 5.90 20.92 -34.11
C LEU A 148 4.89 21.46 -35.13
#